data_AF-A0AA97L0K9-F1
#
_entry.id   AF-A0AA97L0K9-F1
#
_cell.length_a   1.000
_cell.length_b   1.000
_cell.length_c   1.000
_cell.angle_alpha   90.00
_cell.angle_beta   90.00
_cell.angle_gamma   90.00
#
_symmetry.space_group_name_H-M   'P 1'
#
loop_
_entity.id
_entity.type
_entity.pdbx_description
1 polymer ?
#
loop_
_entity_poly.entity_id
_entity_poly.type
_entity_poly.pdbx_seq_one_letter_code
_entity_poly.pdbx_strand_id
1 'polypeptide(L)'
;MKPGAHLLLLAGLLALWALMPPASAKGKPGSCPVRKGPGICLHGCSSDYSCPGRQKCCSNGCGHVCMDPVFRNKPGRCPRHKGPVICGHGCSSDFDCGGRQKCCGTGCGRMCKNPVFAD
;
A
#
# COMPACT_ATOMS: atom_id res chain seq x y z
N MET A 1 18.63 40.10 -29.01
CA MET A 1 18.16 38.99 -28.14
C MET A 1 16.65 39.14 -28.01
N LYS A 2 15.85 38.17 -28.49
CA LYS A 2 14.39 38.33 -28.65
C LYS A 2 13.66 38.10 -27.30
N PRO A 3 12.92 39.08 -26.76
CA PRO A 3 12.31 39.00 -25.42
C PRO A 3 11.24 37.90 -25.27
N GLY A 4 10.76 37.32 -26.38
CA GLY A 4 9.74 36.27 -26.37
C GLY A 4 10.24 34.88 -25.98
N ALA A 5 11.54 34.59 -26.07
CA ALA A 5 12.06 33.26 -25.73
C ALA A 5 11.96 32.96 -24.23
N HIS A 6 12.15 33.98 -23.40
CA HIS A 6 12.11 33.86 -21.95
C HIS A 6 10.69 33.63 -21.43
N LEU A 7 9.70 34.26 -22.09
CA LEU A 7 8.29 34.12 -21.73
C LEU A 7 7.76 32.72 -22.07
N LEU A 8 8.21 32.15 -23.21
CA LEU A 8 7.86 30.78 -23.61
C LEU A 8 8.49 29.72 -22.69
N LEU A 9 9.73 29.94 -22.23
CA LEU A 9 10.39 29.05 -21.26
C LEU A 9 9.66 29.04 -19.90
N LEU A 10 9.26 30.21 -19.39
CA LEU A 10 8.52 30.32 -18.13
C LEU A 10 7.12 29.68 -18.22
N ALA A 11 6.42 29.88 -19.33
CA ALA A 11 5.12 29.24 -19.57
C ALA A 11 5.25 27.70 -19.68
N GLY A 12 6.33 27.20 -20.28
CA GLY A 12 6.61 25.76 -20.35
C GLY A 12 6.89 25.11 -18.99
N LEU A 13 7.67 25.78 -18.13
CA LEU A 13 7.92 25.34 -16.75
C LEU A 13 6.64 25.31 -15.89
N LEU A 14 5.77 26.32 -16.05
CA LEU A 14 4.45 26.39 -15.43
C LEU A 14 3.42 25.44 -16.04
N ALA A 15 3.69 24.76 -17.15
CA ALA A 15 2.85 23.66 -17.62
C ALA A 15 3.33 22.33 -17.02
N LEU A 16 4.65 22.16 -16.84
CA LEU A 16 5.25 20.93 -16.33
C LEU A 16 4.81 20.55 -14.91
N TRP A 17 4.58 21.51 -14.01
CA TRP A 17 4.08 21.22 -12.66
C TRP A 17 2.63 20.72 -12.63
N ALA A 18 1.80 21.05 -13.63
CA ALA A 18 0.38 20.73 -13.68
C ALA A 18 0.12 19.33 -14.25
N LEU A 19 1.12 18.75 -14.93
CA LEU A 19 1.11 17.36 -15.41
C LEU A 19 1.71 16.38 -14.41
N MET A 20 2.18 16.81 -13.23
CA MET A 20 2.59 15.86 -12.21
C MET A 20 1.32 15.20 -11.64
N PRO A 21 1.08 13.90 -11.90
CA PRO A 21 0.02 13.21 -11.20
C PRO A 21 0.31 13.32 -9.70
N PRO A 22 -0.71 13.49 -8.85
CA PRO A 22 -0.49 13.38 -7.41
C PRO A 22 0.22 12.05 -7.20
N ALA A 23 1.40 12.09 -6.57
CA ALA A 23 2.10 10.90 -6.14
C ALA A 23 1.06 10.05 -5.42
N SER A 24 0.61 8.98 -6.08
CA SER A 24 -0.36 8.07 -5.52
C SER A 24 0.40 7.43 -4.37
N ALA A 25 0.26 8.06 -3.20
CA ALA A 25 1.01 7.76 -2.01
C ALA A 25 0.63 6.34 -1.64
N LYS A 26 1.44 5.38 -2.09
CA LYS A 26 1.26 3.98 -1.81
C LYS A 26 1.51 3.82 -0.32
N GLY A 27 0.45 4.02 0.47
CA GLY A 27 0.49 4.03 1.93
C GLY A 27 1.10 2.76 2.48
N LYS A 28 1.44 2.78 3.77
CA LYS A 28 2.09 1.65 4.43
C LYS A 28 1.23 0.38 4.31
N PRO A 29 1.85 -0.82 4.22
CA PRO A 29 1.13 -2.07 4.09
C PRO A 29 0.09 -2.32 5.19
N GLY A 30 -0.93 -3.11 4.87
CA GLY A 30 -2.03 -3.45 5.77
C GLY A 30 -3.20 -2.46 5.69
N SER A 31 -4.26 -2.74 6.47
CA SER A 31 -5.49 -1.95 6.49
C SER A 31 -5.79 -1.43 7.88
N CYS A 32 -6.55 -0.34 7.98
CA CYS A 32 -7.01 0.14 9.28
C CYS A 32 -7.94 -0.88 9.96
N PRO A 33 -7.84 -1.07 11.28
CA PRO A 33 -8.79 -1.90 12.02
C PRO A 33 -10.20 -1.33 11.90
N VAL A 34 -11.21 -2.21 11.89
CA VAL A 34 -12.61 -1.80 11.91
C VAL A 34 -12.93 -1.26 13.30
N ARG A 35 -13.32 0.01 13.39
CA ARG A 35 -13.87 0.58 14.63
C ARG A 35 -15.40 0.48 14.66
N LYS A 36 -15.95 0.40 15.86
CA LYS A 36 -17.36 0.59 16.16
C LYS A 36 -17.51 1.84 17.04
N GLY A 37 -18.44 2.71 16.72
CA GLY A 37 -18.75 3.92 17.49
C GLY A 37 -18.04 5.21 17.00
N PRO A 38 -18.50 6.39 17.48
CA PRO A 38 -17.95 7.68 17.09
C PRO A 38 -16.56 7.90 17.69
N GLY A 39 -15.67 8.49 16.90
CA GLY A 39 -14.33 8.89 17.34
C GLY A 39 -14.29 10.31 17.89
N ILE A 40 -13.20 10.62 18.59
CA ILE A 40 -12.86 11.99 18.98
C ILE A 40 -12.34 12.78 17.76
N CYS A 41 -12.64 14.06 17.67
CA CYS A 41 -12.21 14.95 16.59
C CYS A 41 -10.75 15.38 16.70
N LEU A 42 -9.86 14.42 16.93
CA LEU A 42 -8.42 14.62 17.02
C LEU A 42 -7.76 14.27 15.68
N HIS A 43 -7.00 15.22 15.13
CA HIS A 43 -6.23 15.05 13.89
C HIS A 43 -4.74 14.83 14.20
N GLY A 44 -4.39 13.63 14.66
CA GLY A 44 -3.04 13.26 15.07
C GLY A 44 -2.09 12.86 13.94
N CYS A 45 -2.60 12.71 12.71
CA CYS A 45 -1.81 12.38 11.52
C CYS A 45 -2.53 12.84 10.25
N SER A 46 -1.77 13.06 9.17
CA SER A 46 -2.33 13.40 7.84
C SER A 46 -2.12 12.30 6.79
N SER A 47 -1.14 11.42 7.01
CA SER A 47 -0.87 10.26 6.15
C SER A 47 -0.22 9.14 6.94
N ASP A 48 -0.16 7.94 6.37
CA ASP A 48 0.57 6.81 6.99
C ASP A 48 2.02 7.16 7.33
N TYR A 49 2.66 8.02 6.54
CA TYR A 49 4.05 8.46 6.75
C TYR A 49 4.21 9.41 7.94
N SER A 50 3.13 10.07 8.39
CA SER A 50 3.13 10.86 9.62
C SER A 50 3.24 9.98 10.87
N CYS A 51 2.89 8.70 10.76
CA CYS A 51 2.92 7.76 11.87
C CYS A 51 4.29 7.07 12.01
N PRO A 52 4.74 6.73 13.22
CA PRO A 52 5.99 6.01 13.41
C PRO A 52 5.90 4.55 12.94
N GLY A 53 7.04 4.00 12.52
CA GLY A 53 7.17 2.59 12.15
C GLY A 53 6.16 2.12 11.10
N ARG A 54 5.45 1.02 11.39
CA ARG A 54 4.43 0.43 10.49
C ARG A 54 3.03 1.02 10.65
N GLN A 55 2.83 1.94 11.59
CA GLN A 55 1.49 2.43 11.92
C GLN A 55 0.89 3.20 10.75
N LYS A 56 -0.42 3.03 10.56
CA LYS A 56 -1.21 3.69 9.53
C LYS A 56 -2.01 4.84 10.13
N CYS A 57 -2.25 5.86 9.33
CA CYS A 57 -3.10 6.98 9.72
C CYS A 57 -4.55 6.63 9.42
N CYS A 58 -5.28 6.27 10.48
CA CYS A 58 -6.62 5.71 10.36
C CYS A 58 -7.65 6.70 10.85
N SER A 59 -8.76 6.83 10.12
CA SER A 59 -9.91 7.56 10.63
C SER A 59 -10.42 6.91 11.91
N ASN A 60 -10.67 7.72 12.93
CA ASN A 60 -11.30 7.24 14.16
C ASN A 60 -12.82 7.47 14.17
N GLY A 61 -13.39 8.09 13.13
CA GLY A 61 -14.79 8.49 13.02
C GLY A 61 -14.99 10.00 12.87
N CYS A 62 -14.21 10.83 13.58
CA CYS A 62 -14.23 12.29 13.40
C CYS A 62 -12.88 12.83 12.89
N GLY A 63 -11.76 12.35 13.45
CA GLY A 63 -10.42 12.73 13.03
C GLY A 63 -9.58 11.52 12.58
N HIS A 64 -8.26 11.63 12.72
CA HIS A 64 -7.29 10.62 12.31
C HIS A 64 -6.27 10.36 13.40
N VAL A 65 -5.93 9.08 13.61
CA VAL A 65 -4.96 8.66 14.62
C VAL A 65 -4.09 7.54 14.07
N CYS A 66 -2.85 7.47 14.55
CA CYS A 66 -1.93 6.39 14.20
C CYS A 66 -2.37 5.07 14.86
N MET A 67 -2.42 4.00 14.07
CA MET A 67 -2.83 2.67 14.53
C MET A 67 -1.95 1.58 13.96
N ASP A 68 -1.80 0.49 14.70
CA ASP A 68 -1.25 -0.73 14.14
C ASP A 68 -2.16 -1.26 13.00
N PRO A 69 -1.57 -1.60 11.84
CA PRO A 69 -2.33 -2.13 10.73
C PRO A 69 -2.83 -3.55 11.01
N VAL A 70 -4.00 -3.87 10.48
CA VAL A 70 -4.48 -5.24 10.36
C VAL A 70 -4.05 -5.81 9.02
N PHE A 71 -3.28 -6.89 9.07
CA PHE A 71 -2.86 -7.64 7.91
C PHE A 71 -3.90 -8.72 7.62
N ARG A 72 -4.94 -8.38 6.85
CA ARG A 72 -5.86 -9.40 6.34
C ARG A 72 -5.17 -10.17 5.22
N ASN A 73 -5.18 -11.50 5.32
CA ASN A 73 -4.79 -12.34 4.19
C ASN A 73 -5.65 -11.97 2.98
N LYS A 74 -5.02 -11.87 1.81
CA LYS A 74 -5.75 -11.61 0.57
C LYS A 74 -6.77 -12.73 0.32
N PRO A 75 -7.92 -12.43 -0.31
CA PRO A 75 -8.95 -13.41 -0.61
C PRO A 75 -8.42 -14.64 -1.37
N GLY A 76 -9.09 -15.77 -1.16
CA GLY A 76 -8.73 -17.07 -1.75
C GLY A 76 -7.72 -17.87 -0.92
N ARG A 77 -7.50 -19.12 -1.32
CA ARG A 77 -6.59 -20.06 -0.66
C ARG A 77 -5.30 -20.23 -1.45
N CYS A 78 -4.23 -20.66 -0.79
CA CYS A 78 -3.02 -21.05 -1.49
C CYS A 78 -3.27 -22.33 -2.31
N PRO A 79 -2.79 -22.41 -3.56
CA PRO A 79 -2.82 -23.65 -4.32
C PRO A 79 -1.98 -24.71 -3.59
N ARG A 80 -2.34 -25.99 -3.74
CA ARG A 80 -1.49 -27.08 -3.25
C ARG A 80 -0.14 -27.05 -3.97
N HIS A 81 0.94 -27.04 -3.21
CA HIS A 81 2.29 -27.20 -3.76
C HIS A 81 2.48 -28.64 -4.24
N LYS A 82 2.69 -28.83 -5.55
CA LYS A 82 2.93 -30.15 -6.18
C LYS A 82 4.32 -30.27 -6.80
N GLY A 83 5.22 -29.32 -6.53
CA GLY A 83 6.54 -29.24 -7.15
C GLY A 83 7.67 -29.60 -6.19
N PRO A 84 8.94 -29.51 -6.66
CA PRO A 84 10.10 -29.68 -5.81
C PRO A 84 10.06 -28.73 -4.61
N VAL A 85 10.65 -29.14 -3.50
CA VAL A 85 10.77 -28.31 -2.30
C VAL A 85 11.67 -27.12 -2.65
N ILE A 86 11.16 -25.90 -2.49
CA ILE A 86 11.92 -24.67 -2.74
C ILE A 86 12.05 -23.91 -1.42
N CYS A 87 13.27 -23.73 -0.92
CA CYS A 87 13.57 -23.03 0.33
C CYS A 87 13.78 -21.51 0.18
N GLY A 88 13.28 -20.93 -0.91
CA GLY A 88 13.32 -19.49 -1.12
C GLY A 88 12.34 -18.75 -0.20
N HIS A 89 12.74 -17.57 0.27
CA HIS A 89 11.91 -16.70 1.11
C HIS A 89 11.47 -15.45 0.34
N GLY A 90 10.71 -15.65 -0.74
CA GLY A 90 10.29 -14.59 -1.66
C GLY A 90 9.19 -13.67 -1.12
N CYS A 91 8.60 -14.02 0.03
CA CYS A 91 7.62 -13.22 0.74
C CYS A 91 7.52 -13.66 2.21
N SER A 92 7.05 -12.78 3.09
CA SER A 92 6.70 -13.07 4.48
C SER A 92 5.20 -13.02 4.72
N SER A 93 4.47 -12.22 3.94
CA SER A 93 3.02 -12.06 3.99
C SER A 93 2.44 -11.83 2.60
N ASP A 94 1.11 -11.96 2.46
CA ASP A 94 0.41 -11.68 1.21
C ASP A 94 0.69 -10.26 0.67
N PHE A 95 1.03 -9.31 1.55
CA PHE A 95 1.29 -7.91 1.19
C PHE A 95 2.61 -7.68 0.46
N ASP A 96 3.57 -8.59 0.63
CA ASP A 96 4.83 -8.55 -0.11
C ASP A 96 4.62 -8.93 -1.58
N CYS A 97 3.51 -9.61 -1.87
CA CYS A 97 3.15 -10.06 -3.20
C CYS A 97 2.33 -8.99 -3.95
N GLY A 98 2.56 -8.84 -5.25
CA GLY A 98 1.81 -7.91 -6.10
C GLY A 98 0.36 -8.34 -6.35
N GLY A 99 -0.53 -7.36 -6.56
CA GLY A 99 -1.92 -7.60 -6.92
C GLY A 99 -2.65 -8.54 -5.95
N ARG A 100 -3.30 -9.58 -6.48
CA ARG A 100 -4.05 -10.59 -5.70
C ARG A 100 -3.21 -11.78 -5.20
N GLN A 101 -1.91 -11.81 -5.49
CA GLN A 101 -1.06 -12.95 -5.15
C GLN A 101 -0.90 -13.10 -3.64
N LYS A 102 -0.89 -14.36 -3.18
CA LYS A 102 -0.72 -14.75 -1.78
C LYS A 102 0.68 -15.28 -1.53
N CYS A 103 1.17 -15.14 -0.31
CA CYS A 103 2.43 -15.69 0.14
C CYS A 103 2.22 -17.13 0.61
N CYS A 104 2.58 -18.09 -0.24
CA CYS A 104 2.26 -19.50 -0.05
C CYS A 104 3.51 -20.33 0.25
N GLY A 105 3.36 -21.32 1.13
CA GLY A 105 4.44 -22.26 1.46
C GLY A 105 4.79 -23.18 0.30
N THR A 106 6.09 -23.38 0.07
CA THR A 106 6.65 -24.25 -0.99
C THR A 106 7.47 -25.41 -0.40
N GLY A 107 7.04 -25.92 0.76
CA GLY A 107 7.78 -26.89 1.57
C GLY A 107 8.49 -26.19 2.73
N CYS A 108 9.79 -25.93 2.58
CA CYS A 108 10.62 -25.19 3.54
C CYS A 108 10.56 -23.66 3.35
N GLY A 109 10.19 -23.18 2.16
CA GLY A 109 10.17 -21.75 1.82
C GLY A 109 8.78 -21.17 1.61
N ARG A 110 8.73 -19.91 1.15
CA ARG A 110 7.52 -19.17 0.82
C ARG A 110 7.70 -18.37 -0.47
N MET A 111 6.70 -18.40 -1.34
CA MET A 111 6.73 -17.69 -2.61
C MET A 111 5.35 -17.11 -2.96
N CYS A 112 5.33 -16.02 -3.71
CA CYS A 112 4.09 -15.43 -4.22
C CYS A 112 3.42 -16.36 -5.24
N LYS A 113 2.15 -16.71 -5.01
CA LYS A 113 1.33 -17.55 -5.90
C LYS A 113 -0.05 -16.95 -6.10
N ASN A 114 -0.65 -17.22 -7.26
CA ASN A 114 -2.05 -16.85 -7.49
C ASN A 114 -2.98 -17.64 -6.58
N PRO A 115 -4.03 -17.01 -6.00
CA PRO A 115 -5.00 -17.69 -5.15
C PRO A 115 -5.91 -18.63 -5.95
N VAL A 116 -6.41 -19.66 -5.28
CA VAL A 116 -7.58 -20.45 -5.73
C VAL A 116 -8.82 -19.98 -4.98
N PHE A 117 -9.92 -19.79 -5.70
CA PHE A 117 -11.23 -19.46 -5.15
C PHE A 117 -12.08 -20.72 -5.21
N ALA A 118 -12.85 -21.00 -4.16
CA ALA A 118 -13.86 -22.05 -4.23
C ALA A 118 -15.08 -21.43 -4.90
N ASP A 119 -15.51 -22.04 -6.01
CA ASP A 119 -16.77 -21.74 -6.68
C ASP A 119 -17.98 -22.20 -5.84
#